data_AF-A0A7L3N7R1-F1
#
_entry.id   AF-A0A7L3N7R1-F1
#
_cell.length_a   1.000
_cell.length_b   1.000
_cell.length_c   1.000
_cell.angle_alpha   90.00
_cell.angle_beta   90.00
_cell.angle_gamma   90.00
#
_symmetry.space_group_name_H-M   'P 1'
#
loop_
_entity.id
_entity.type
_entity.pdbx_description
1 polymer ?
#
loop_
_entity_poly.entity_id
_entity_poly.type
_entity_poly.pdbx_seq_one_letter_code
_entity_poly.pdbx_strand_id
1 'polypeptide(L)'
;QPLQRTLCHRCALVSSSGQMLGSHLGQAIDGQDCVLRMNHAPTAGYEEDVGARTTIRVVSHTSVPLLLRNQPYFFQQSQESLYIIWGPAKKMNREKVGSTYQALLKVMERYPHLQIYTLTEKKMMYCDDVFQNETGKNRMKSGSFLSTGWFTMILAMELCEQIYVFGMVSDSYCREQNHLSVPYHYFEKGKLDECGMYLLHERVRHGGHRFITEKAIFSRWAKRRNITFTHPSWAG
;
A
#
# COMPACT_ATOMS: atom_id res chain seq x y z
N GLN A 1 13.30 -10.65 14.56
CA GLN A 1 13.87 -9.42 15.14
C GLN A 1 12.99 -8.23 14.74
N PRO A 2 12.96 -7.13 15.51
CA PRO A 2 12.27 -5.91 15.09
C PRO A 2 12.95 -5.32 13.84
N LEU A 3 12.19 -4.55 13.04
CA LEU A 3 12.75 -3.83 11.91
C LEU A 3 13.71 -2.75 12.44
N GLN A 4 14.99 -2.86 12.08
CA GLN A 4 16.00 -1.83 12.34
C GLN A 4 16.46 -1.27 11.00
N ARG A 5 16.11 0.00 10.74
CA ARG A 5 16.45 0.69 9.50
C ARG A 5 16.66 2.17 9.77
N THR A 6 17.63 2.78 9.11
CA THR A 6 17.81 4.23 9.07
C THR A 6 16.59 4.88 8.42
N LEU A 7 16.15 6.01 8.97
CA LEU A 7 15.09 6.82 8.36
C LEU A 7 15.49 7.28 6.96
N CYS A 8 14.52 7.34 6.07
CA CYS A 8 14.69 7.92 4.74
C CYS A 8 14.33 9.41 4.83
N HIS A 9 15.14 10.31 4.26
CA HIS A 9 14.76 11.72 4.26
C HIS A 9 13.54 11.94 3.37
N ARG A 10 13.58 11.43 2.14
CA ARG A 10 12.47 11.53 1.17
C ARG A 10 11.99 10.17 0.72
N CYS A 11 10.69 9.95 0.83
CA CYS A 11 10.03 8.73 0.39
C CYS A 11 9.05 8.99 -0.76
N ALA A 12 9.09 8.15 -1.79
CA ALA A 12 7.97 7.98 -2.72
C ALA A 12 7.05 6.87 -2.22
N LEU A 13 5.79 7.20 -1.94
CA LEU A 13 4.72 6.23 -1.72
C LEU A 13 3.92 6.10 -3.00
N VAL A 14 4.10 4.98 -3.71
CA VAL A 14 3.47 4.73 -5.01
C VAL A 14 2.26 3.82 -4.80
N SER A 15 1.07 4.37 -5.00
CA SER A 15 -0.17 3.59 -5.00
C SER A 15 -0.29 2.75 -6.28
N SER A 16 -1.27 1.87 -6.32
CA SER A 16 -1.49 0.96 -7.45
C SER A 16 -2.45 1.50 -8.51
N SER A 17 -2.97 2.73 -8.37
CA SER A 17 -4.03 3.28 -9.21
C SER A 17 -3.65 3.42 -10.68
N GLY A 18 -4.65 3.30 -11.57
CA GLY A 18 -4.53 3.65 -12.99
C GLY A 18 -4.21 5.11 -13.27
N GLN A 19 -4.31 6.02 -12.28
CA GLN A 19 -3.85 7.41 -12.42
C GLN A 19 -2.37 7.52 -12.80
N MET A 20 -1.58 6.48 -12.56
CA MET A 20 -0.18 6.45 -12.94
C MET A 20 0.06 6.29 -14.44
N LEU A 21 -0.91 5.77 -15.20
CA LEU A 21 -0.73 5.51 -16.63
C LEU A 21 -0.53 6.81 -17.42
N GLY A 22 0.57 6.89 -18.17
CA GLY A 22 0.94 8.08 -18.95
C GLY A 22 1.35 9.28 -18.10
N SER A 23 1.77 9.06 -16.86
CA SER A 23 2.23 10.12 -15.95
C SER A 23 3.68 10.53 -16.20
N HIS A 24 4.51 9.65 -16.76
CA HIS A 24 5.95 9.87 -16.98
C HIS A 24 6.72 10.26 -15.70
N LEU A 25 6.25 9.83 -14.52
CA LEU A 25 6.82 10.19 -13.22
C LEU A 25 7.88 9.21 -12.73
N GLY A 26 8.26 8.21 -13.52
CA GLY A 26 9.16 7.15 -13.09
C GLY A 26 10.52 7.65 -12.60
N GLN A 27 11.12 8.62 -13.31
CA GLN A 27 12.39 9.23 -12.89
C GLN A 27 12.24 10.04 -11.59
N ALA A 28 11.12 10.74 -11.40
CA ALA A 28 10.86 11.51 -10.19
C ALA A 28 10.65 10.61 -8.95
N ILE A 29 10.00 9.45 -9.15
CA ILE A 29 9.83 8.41 -8.13
C ILE A 29 11.18 7.79 -7.77
N ASP A 30 11.95 7.37 -8.78
CA ASP A 30 13.25 6.73 -8.59
C ASP A 30 14.33 7.70 -8.08
N GLY A 31 14.09 9.01 -8.14
CA GLY A 31 14.94 10.04 -7.52
C GLY A 31 14.77 10.18 -6.01
N GLN A 32 13.77 9.53 -5.38
CA GLN A 32 13.60 9.54 -3.92
C GLN A 32 14.53 8.53 -3.24
N ASP A 33 14.82 8.76 -1.96
CA ASP A 33 15.77 7.92 -1.21
C ASP A 33 15.18 6.51 -1.01
N CYS A 34 13.88 6.46 -0.68
CA CYS A 34 13.13 5.22 -0.50
C CYS A 34 11.84 5.20 -1.33
N VAL A 35 11.58 4.07 -1.99
CA VAL A 35 10.35 3.85 -2.77
C VAL A 35 9.52 2.75 -2.12
N LEU A 36 8.33 3.11 -1.63
CA LEU A 36 7.36 2.24 -1.01
C LEU A 36 6.29 1.84 -2.03
N ARG A 37 6.14 0.53 -2.26
CA ARG A 37 5.12 -0.04 -3.15
C ARG A 37 4.21 -1.02 -2.41
N MET A 38 3.07 -1.32 -3.01
CA MET A 38 2.03 -2.14 -2.39
C MET A 38 1.76 -3.42 -3.17
N ASN A 39 1.52 -4.50 -2.43
CA ASN A 39 1.01 -5.76 -2.95
C ASN A 39 1.82 -6.27 -4.17
N HIS A 40 1.14 -6.81 -5.18
CA HIS A 40 1.73 -7.36 -6.39
C HIS A 40 1.84 -6.35 -7.55
N ALA A 41 1.80 -5.04 -7.25
CA ALA A 41 1.94 -4.01 -8.27
C ALA A 41 3.35 -4.07 -8.90
N PRO A 42 3.48 -4.41 -10.20
CA PRO A 42 4.76 -4.52 -10.87
C PRO A 42 5.29 -3.15 -11.29
N THR A 43 6.59 -3.08 -11.54
CA THR A 43 7.27 -1.99 -12.25
C THR A 43 7.54 -2.34 -13.70
N ALA A 44 7.75 -3.63 -13.99
CA ALA A 44 8.09 -4.11 -15.32
C ALA A 44 7.00 -3.79 -16.35
N GLY A 45 7.37 -3.07 -17.42
CA GLY A 45 6.47 -2.60 -18.46
C GLY A 45 5.74 -1.29 -18.12
N TYR A 46 6.06 -0.67 -16.97
CA TYR A 46 5.47 0.58 -16.48
C TYR A 46 6.53 1.56 -15.96
N GLU A 47 7.82 1.31 -16.21
CA GLU A 47 8.93 2.02 -15.59
C GLU A 47 8.90 3.53 -15.87
N GLU A 48 8.46 3.91 -17.06
CA GLU A 48 8.30 5.33 -17.45
C GLU A 48 7.33 6.07 -16.52
N ASP A 49 6.26 5.40 -16.11
CA ASP A 49 5.20 5.96 -15.29
C ASP A 49 5.48 5.80 -13.79
N VAL A 50 5.87 4.60 -13.37
CA VAL A 50 5.93 4.24 -11.96
C VAL A 50 7.34 4.06 -11.42
N GLY A 51 8.37 4.14 -12.26
CA GLY A 51 9.77 3.91 -11.89
C GLY A 51 10.10 2.43 -11.77
N ALA A 52 11.39 2.10 -11.70
CA ALA A 52 11.90 0.74 -11.59
C ALA A 52 12.24 0.33 -10.15
N ARG A 53 12.53 1.29 -9.24
CA ARG A 53 13.05 0.99 -7.90
C ARG A 53 11.94 0.57 -6.94
N THR A 54 12.27 -0.35 -6.03
CA THR A 54 11.44 -0.70 -4.86
C THR A 54 12.34 -0.90 -3.65
N THR A 55 12.20 -0.06 -2.63
CA THR A 55 12.93 -0.19 -1.37
C THR A 55 12.16 -1.02 -0.36
N ILE A 56 10.86 -0.74 -0.21
CA ILE A 56 9.97 -1.45 0.70
C ILE A 56 8.69 -1.83 -0.06
N ARG A 57 8.25 -3.07 0.11
CA ARG A 57 6.98 -3.57 -0.43
C ARG A 57 6.07 -4.03 0.70
N VAL A 58 4.96 -3.32 0.88
CA VAL A 58 3.94 -3.65 1.88
C VAL A 58 2.88 -4.54 1.24
N VAL A 59 2.65 -5.73 1.78
CA VAL A 59 1.85 -6.78 1.12
C VAL A 59 0.77 -7.27 2.06
N SER A 60 -0.48 -7.22 1.61
CA SER A 60 -1.59 -7.92 2.30
C SER A 60 -1.41 -9.42 2.16
N HIS A 61 -1.78 -10.17 3.19
CA HIS A 61 -1.85 -11.63 3.17
C HIS A 61 -2.66 -12.18 1.98
N THR A 62 -3.66 -11.45 1.50
CA THR A 62 -4.44 -11.82 0.30
C THR A 62 -3.65 -11.70 -1.00
N SER A 63 -2.62 -10.84 -1.04
CA SER A 63 -1.75 -10.66 -2.20
C SER A 63 -0.53 -11.59 -2.19
N VAL A 64 -0.20 -12.23 -1.06
CA VAL A 64 0.93 -13.19 -0.99
C VAL A 64 0.83 -14.30 -2.05
N PRO A 65 -0.32 -14.95 -2.27
CA PRO A 65 -0.46 -15.93 -3.35
C PRO A 65 -0.15 -15.38 -4.75
N LEU A 66 -0.38 -14.08 -4.99
CA LEU A 66 -0.09 -13.45 -6.28
C LEU A 66 1.41 -13.23 -6.47
N LEU A 67 2.14 -12.86 -5.42
CA LEU A 67 3.61 -12.78 -5.47
C LEU A 67 4.22 -14.17 -5.71
N LEU A 68 3.67 -15.21 -5.06
CA LEU A 68 4.11 -16.60 -5.23
C LEU A 68 3.92 -17.15 -6.65
N ARG A 69 3.02 -16.58 -7.45
CA ARG A 69 2.86 -16.95 -8.87
C ARG A 69 4.00 -16.43 -9.74
N ASN A 70 4.69 -15.38 -9.31
CA ASN A 70 5.81 -14.79 -10.04
C ASN A 70 7.02 -14.54 -9.11
N GLN A 71 7.49 -15.61 -8.48
CA GLN A 71 8.63 -15.56 -7.55
C GLN A 71 9.93 -15.04 -8.18
N PRO A 72 10.29 -15.37 -9.45
CA PRO A 72 11.50 -14.81 -10.06
C PRO A 72 11.47 -13.28 -10.07
N TYR A 73 10.33 -12.68 -10.40
CA TYR A 73 10.18 -11.23 -10.39
C TYR A 73 10.21 -10.64 -8.97
N PHE A 74 9.37 -11.15 -8.08
CA PHE A 74 9.22 -10.54 -6.75
C PHE A 74 10.34 -10.92 -5.77
N PHE A 75 10.99 -12.06 -5.87
CA PHE A 75 11.94 -12.51 -4.84
C PHE A 75 13.38 -12.66 -5.33
N GLN A 76 13.58 -12.98 -6.60
CA GLN A 76 14.93 -13.09 -7.16
C GLN A 76 15.43 -11.76 -7.73
N GLN A 77 14.64 -11.11 -8.60
CA GLN A 77 15.01 -9.82 -9.20
C GLN A 77 14.93 -8.69 -8.17
N SER A 78 13.95 -8.74 -7.26
CA SER A 78 13.76 -7.74 -6.20
C SER A 78 14.33 -8.18 -4.84
N GLN A 79 15.47 -8.87 -4.85
CA GLN A 79 16.09 -9.44 -3.63
C GLN A 79 16.57 -8.39 -2.62
N GLU A 80 16.84 -7.17 -3.08
CA GLU A 80 17.24 -6.05 -2.22
C GLU A 80 16.06 -5.36 -1.55
N SER A 81 14.83 -5.62 -2.00
CA SER A 81 13.62 -5.02 -1.43
C SER A 81 13.28 -5.66 -0.09
N LEU A 82 12.83 -4.83 0.84
CA LEU A 82 12.30 -5.28 2.12
C LEU A 82 10.78 -5.51 2.01
N TYR A 83 10.31 -6.68 2.44
CA TYR A 83 8.91 -7.06 2.41
C TYR A 83 8.28 -6.91 3.79
N ILE A 84 7.13 -6.22 3.89
CA ILE A 84 6.35 -6.13 5.12
C ILE A 84 4.97 -6.72 4.85
N ILE A 85 4.71 -7.88 5.45
CA ILE A 85 3.47 -8.62 5.25
C ILE A 85 2.51 -8.35 6.41
N TRP A 86 1.26 -8.02 6.09
CA TRP A 86 0.21 -7.78 7.08
C TRP A 86 -1.01 -8.66 6.80
N GLY A 87 -1.77 -9.01 7.84
CA GLY A 87 -2.94 -9.85 7.69
C GLY A 87 -3.58 -10.23 9.02
N PRO A 88 -4.73 -10.92 8.99
CA PRO A 88 -5.43 -11.33 10.20
C PRO A 88 -4.61 -12.38 10.97
N ALA A 89 -4.71 -12.33 12.30
CA ALA A 89 -3.98 -13.21 13.22
C ALA A 89 -4.05 -14.68 12.79
N LYS A 90 -5.24 -15.19 12.42
CA LYS A 90 -5.41 -16.58 11.95
C LYS A 90 -4.52 -16.96 10.77
N LYS A 91 -4.26 -16.05 9.84
CA LYS A 91 -3.44 -16.31 8.62
C LYS A 91 -1.95 -16.10 8.87
N MET A 92 -1.61 -15.20 9.80
CA MET A 92 -0.24 -14.80 10.12
C MET A 92 0.32 -15.49 11.37
N ASN A 93 -0.47 -16.35 12.03
CA ASN A 93 -0.11 -16.98 13.30
C ASN A 93 1.16 -17.83 13.16
N ARG A 94 2.12 -17.63 14.07
CA ARG A 94 3.42 -18.32 14.05
C ARG A 94 3.40 -19.69 14.72
N GLU A 95 2.58 -19.85 15.76
CA GLU A 95 2.50 -21.03 16.62
C GLU A 95 1.59 -22.11 16.02
N LYS A 96 0.40 -21.70 15.58
CA LYS A 96 -0.62 -22.52 14.90
C LYS A 96 -0.39 -22.58 13.39
N VAL A 97 0.77 -22.10 12.95
CA VAL A 97 1.30 -22.16 11.59
C VAL A 97 0.27 -21.72 10.54
N GLY A 98 -0.17 -20.45 10.63
CA GLY A 98 -1.12 -19.84 9.70
C GLY A 98 -0.68 -19.98 8.25
N SER A 99 -1.64 -20.18 7.33
CA SER A 99 -1.33 -20.52 5.93
C SER A 99 -0.42 -19.52 5.22
N THR A 100 -0.57 -18.22 5.51
CA THR A 100 0.29 -17.18 4.94
C THR A 100 1.67 -17.24 5.57
N TYR A 101 1.77 -17.41 6.89
CA TYR A 101 3.05 -17.54 7.57
C TYR A 101 3.86 -18.75 7.06
N GLN A 102 3.22 -19.92 6.89
CA GLN A 102 3.85 -21.10 6.27
C GLN A 102 4.42 -20.82 4.89
N ALA A 103 3.64 -20.15 4.05
CA ALA A 103 4.08 -19.81 2.70
C ALA A 103 5.32 -18.89 2.73
N LEU A 104 5.38 -17.93 3.66
CA LEU A 104 6.53 -17.06 3.82
C LEU A 104 7.78 -17.82 4.30
N LEU A 105 7.63 -18.80 5.20
CA LEU A 105 8.76 -19.64 5.62
C LEU A 105 9.39 -20.37 4.43
N LYS A 106 8.58 -20.96 3.55
CA LYS A 106 9.05 -21.62 2.32
C LYS A 106 9.75 -20.64 1.36
N VAL A 107 9.28 -19.39 1.30
CA VAL A 107 9.95 -18.34 0.52
C VAL A 107 11.31 -18.01 1.13
N MET A 108 11.40 -17.85 2.45
CA MET A 108 12.67 -17.56 3.13
C MET A 108 13.68 -18.71 3.02
N GLU A 109 13.22 -19.96 3.04
CA GLU A 109 14.06 -21.13 2.78
C GLU A 109 14.65 -21.11 1.36
N ARG A 110 13.85 -20.69 0.37
CA ARG A 110 14.27 -20.62 -1.03
C ARG A 110 15.11 -19.38 -1.36
N TYR A 111 14.85 -18.27 -0.69
CA TYR A 111 15.48 -16.96 -0.93
C TYR A 111 16.08 -16.43 0.38
N PRO A 112 17.22 -16.98 0.83
CA PRO A 112 17.78 -16.73 2.17
C PRO A 112 18.24 -15.28 2.39
N HIS A 113 18.52 -14.54 1.31
CA HIS A 113 18.90 -13.12 1.37
C HIS A 113 17.71 -12.17 1.48
N LEU A 114 16.49 -12.67 1.27
CA LEU A 114 15.29 -11.84 1.24
C LEU A 114 14.91 -11.37 2.64
N GLN A 115 14.67 -10.08 2.79
CA GLN A 115 14.24 -9.50 4.07
C GLN A 115 12.71 -9.46 4.15
N ILE A 116 12.11 -10.43 4.85
CA ILE A 116 10.67 -10.49 5.10
C ILE A 116 10.36 -10.21 6.57
N TYR A 117 9.52 -9.21 6.80
CA TYR A 117 8.94 -8.86 8.09
C TYR A 117 7.43 -9.06 8.08
N THR A 118 6.86 -9.33 9.26
CA THR A 118 5.41 -9.44 9.45
C THR A 118 4.96 -8.42 10.48
N LEU A 119 3.84 -7.74 10.26
CA LEU A 119 3.26 -6.89 11.28
C LEU A 119 2.82 -7.75 12.48
N THR A 120 3.13 -7.28 13.69
CA THR A 120 2.71 -7.93 14.93
C THR A 120 1.23 -7.66 15.18
N GLU A 121 0.58 -8.49 16.01
CA GLU A 121 -0.80 -8.24 16.43
C GLU A 121 -0.95 -6.88 17.11
N LYS A 122 0.02 -6.47 17.93
CA LYS A 122 0.07 -5.13 18.53
C LYS A 122 0.11 -4.02 17.48
N LYS A 123 0.89 -4.19 16.41
CA LYS A 123 0.97 -3.19 15.33
C LYS A 123 -0.30 -3.15 14.49
N MET A 124 -0.94 -4.30 14.27
CA MET A 124 -2.26 -4.38 13.64
C MET A 124 -3.31 -3.62 14.45
N MET A 125 -3.39 -3.86 15.77
CA MET A 125 -4.29 -3.12 16.67
C MET A 125 -4.00 -1.62 16.67
N TYR A 126 -2.72 -1.22 16.70
CA TYR A 126 -2.35 0.19 16.60
C TYR A 126 -2.90 0.85 15.33
N CYS A 127 -2.79 0.21 14.16
CA CYS A 127 -3.36 0.75 12.92
C CYS A 127 -4.89 0.87 12.97
N ASP A 128 -5.55 -0.02 13.73
CA ASP A 128 -7.00 0.01 13.93
C ASP A 128 -7.41 1.14 14.88
N ASP A 129 -6.66 1.34 15.96
CA ASP A 129 -6.88 2.39 16.94
C ASP A 129 -6.69 3.77 16.32
N VAL A 130 -5.67 3.94 15.46
CA VAL A 130 -5.50 5.18 14.69
C VAL A 130 -6.75 5.47 13.85
N PHE A 131 -7.29 4.47 13.16
CA PHE A 131 -8.51 4.66 12.35
C PHE A 131 -9.72 4.98 13.24
N GLN A 132 -9.87 4.28 14.36
CA GLN A 132 -10.96 4.54 15.30
C GLN A 132 -10.87 5.95 15.89
N ASN A 133 -9.68 6.41 16.25
CA ASN A 133 -9.48 7.76 16.80
C ASN A 133 -9.78 8.85 15.76
N GLU A 134 -9.44 8.60 14.50
CA GLU A 134 -9.71 9.54 13.39
C GLU A 134 -11.17 9.61 12.95
N THR A 135 -11.96 8.56 13.23
CA THR A 135 -13.33 8.43 12.70
C THR A 135 -14.41 8.32 13.77
N GLY A 136 -14.04 8.04 15.02
CA GLY A 136 -14.95 7.61 16.08
C GLY A 136 -15.54 6.21 15.85
N LYS A 137 -15.13 5.48 14.81
CA LYS A 137 -15.74 4.20 14.41
C LYS A 137 -14.76 3.04 14.58
N ASN A 138 -15.17 2.07 15.40
CA ASN A 138 -14.41 0.82 15.51
C ASN A 138 -14.66 -0.05 14.29
N ARG A 139 -13.63 -0.22 13.45
CA ARG A 139 -13.74 -0.98 12.20
C ARG A 139 -14.03 -2.48 12.40
N MET A 140 -13.62 -3.07 13.53
CA MET A 140 -13.91 -4.47 13.84
C MET A 140 -15.40 -4.66 14.12
N LYS A 141 -16.03 -3.71 14.82
CA LYS A 141 -17.48 -3.70 15.06
C LYS A 141 -18.26 -3.45 13.76
N SER A 142 -17.76 -2.59 12.87
CA SER A 142 -18.42 -2.33 11.58
C SER A 142 -18.08 -3.34 10.47
N GLY A 143 -17.23 -4.34 10.74
CA GLY A 143 -16.84 -5.35 9.76
C GLY A 143 -16.14 -4.80 8.52
N SER A 144 -15.49 -3.64 8.61
CA SER A 144 -14.75 -3.00 7.51
C SER A 144 -13.25 -3.26 7.59
N PHE A 145 -12.59 -3.28 6.45
CA PHE A 145 -11.16 -3.52 6.32
C PHE A 145 -10.41 -2.23 5.98
N LEU A 146 -9.18 -2.11 6.50
CA LEU A 146 -8.24 -1.07 6.10
C LEU A 146 -7.52 -1.51 4.84
N SER A 147 -7.20 -0.57 3.95
CA SER A 147 -6.44 -0.86 2.74
C SER A 147 -4.96 -1.08 3.03
N THR A 148 -4.23 -1.73 2.10
CA THR A 148 -2.76 -1.72 2.15
C THR A 148 -2.20 -0.29 2.13
N GLY A 149 -2.90 0.66 1.50
CA GLY A 149 -2.54 2.07 1.51
C GLY A 149 -2.51 2.66 2.92
N TRP A 150 -3.47 2.32 3.77
CA TRP A 150 -3.49 2.71 5.18
C TRP A 150 -2.26 2.24 5.94
N PHE A 151 -1.95 0.94 5.87
CA PHE A 151 -0.76 0.37 6.53
C PHE A 151 0.54 0.99 5.99
N THR A 152 0.59 1.25 4.69
CA THR A 152 1.78 1.84 4.04
C THR A 152 1.96 3.31 4.42
N MET A 153 0.89 4.09 4.54
CA MET A 153 0.95 5.49 4.98
C MET A 153 1.42 5.58 6.44
N ILE A 154 0.89 4.75 7.34
CA ILE A 154 1.35 4.70 8.74
C ILE A 154 2.83 4.34 8.80
N LEU A 155 3.25 3.34 8.03
CA LEU A 155 4.66 2.95 7.96
C LEU A 155 5.53 4.09 7.42
N ALA A 156 5.11 4.76 6.35
CA ALA A 156 5.84 5.88 5.77
C ALA A 156 6.03 7.02 6.80
N MET A 157 4.98 7.34 7.58
CA MET A 157 5.07 8.36 8.63
C MET A 157 6.04 8.00 9.77
N GLU A 158 6.42 6.73 9.92
CA GLU A 158 7.40 6.28 10.91
C GLU A 158 8.81 6.15 10.33
N LEU A 159 8.95 6.05 9.01
CA LEU A 159 10.22 5.78 8.34
C LEU A 159 10.75 6.96 7.53
N CYS A 160 9.95 8.00 7.30
CA CYS A 160 10.24 9.06 6.35
C CYS A 160 10.08 10.45 6.98
N GLU A 161 11.01 11.37 6.69
CA GLU A 161 10.88 12.78 7.10
C GLU A 161 9.94 13.57 6.17
N GLN A 162 9.94 13.25 4.87
CA GLN A 162 9.07 13.79 3.84
C GLN A 162 8.51 12.67 2.97
N ILE A 163 7.19 12.70 2.72
CA ILE A 163 6.48 11.69 1.94
C ILE A 163 5.87 12.35 0.71
N TYR A 164 6.20 11.82 -0.47
CA TYR A 164 5.59 12.18 -1.75
C TYR A 164 4.69 11.03 -2.20
N VAL A 165 3.41 11.31 -2.41
CA VAL A 165 2.40 10.31 -2.75
C VAL A 165 2.07 10.37 -4.24
N PHE A 166 2.12 9.22 -4.90
CA PHE A 166 1.86 9.07 -6.34
C PHE A 166 0.71 8.08 -6.61
N GLY A 167 -0.13 8.44 -7.57
CA GLY A 167 -1.29 7.69 -8.04
C GLY A 167 -2.51 7.75 -7.10
N MET A 168 -2.56 8.63 -6.11
CA MET A 168 -3.68 8.64 -5.15
C MET A 168 -4.60 9.82 -5.40
N VAL A 169 -5.85 9.57 -5.77
CA VAL A 169 -6.89 10.62 -5.88
C VAL A 169 -7.42 11.05 -4.52
N SER A 170 -7.93 12.28 -4.41
CA SER A 170 -8.54 12.82 -3.19
C SER A 170 -9.85 12.11 -2.83
N ASP A 171 -10.37 12.37 -1.62
CA ASP A 171 -11.66 11.84 -1.20
C ASP A 171 -12.86 12.48 -1.94
N SER A 172 -12.68 13.65 -2.54
CA SER A 172 -13.69 14.33 -3.36
C SER A 172 -13.69 13.89 -4.82
N TYR A 173 -12.55 13.41 -5.35
CA TYR A 173 -12.31 13.20 -6.78
C TYR A 173 -13.44 12.45 -7.50
N CYS A 174 -13.87 11.31 -6.96
CA CYS A 174 -14.93 10.48 -7.57
C CYS A 174 -16.34 11.08 -7.49
N ARG A 175 -16.51 12.26 -6.90
CA ARG A 175 -17.77 13.03 -6.90
C ARG A 175 -17.71 14.25 -7.83
N GLU A 176 -16.54 14.57 -8.38
CA GLU A 176 -16.35 15.69 -9.29
C GLU A 176 -16.92 15.34 -10.68
N GLN A 177 -17.57 16.28 -11.35
CA GLN A 177 -18.31 15.98 -12.58
C GLN A 177 -17.42 15.55 -13.77
N ASN A 178 -16.15 15.99 -13.79
CA ASN A 178 -15.23 15.81 -14.92
C ASN A 178 -13.99 14.98 -14.54
N HIS A 179 -14.10 14.08 -13.56
CA HIS A 179 -12.98 13.22 -13.21
C HIS A 179 -12.65 12.27 -14.38
N LEU A 180 -11.36 12.00 -14.60
CA LEU A 180 -10.95 11.00 -15.58
C LEU A 180 -11.32 9.60 -15.07
N SER A 181 -11.93 8.79 -15.94
CA SER A 181 -12.12 7.36 -15.70
C SER A 181 -10.84 6.64 -16.08
N VAL A 182 -10.25 5.96 -15.10
CA VAL A 182 -9.03 5.18 -15.26
C VAL A 182 -9.24 3.78 -14.66
N PRO A 183 -8.46 2.77 -15.09
CA PRO A 183 -8.48 1.46 -14.47
C PRO A 183 -8.17 1.55 -12.96
N TYR A 184 -8.74 0.64 -12.18
CA TYR A 184 -8.50 0.55 -10.74
C TYR A 184 -7.04 0.30 -10.41
N HIS A 185 -6.35 -0.49 -11.24
CA HIS A 185 -4.92 -0.68 -11.16
C HIS A 185 -4.22 -0.39 -12.49
N TYR A 186 -3.05 0.25 -12.46
CA TYR A 186 -2.29 0.54 -13.69
C TYR A 186 -1.82 -0.71 -14.44
N PHE A 187 -1.72 -1.85 -13.75
CA PHE A 187 -1.15 -3.09 -14.29
C PHE A 187 -2.17 -4.18 -14.61
N GLU A 188 -3.45 -3.97 -14.26
CA GLU A 188 -4.48 -4.95 -14.56
C GLU A 188 -5.15 -4.60 -15.89
N LYS A 189 -5.26 -5.59 -16.78
CA LYS A 189 -5.98 -5.46 -18.06
C LYS A 189 -7.52 -5.41 -17.89
N GLY A 190 -8.00 -5.24 -16.66
CA GLY A 190 -9.41 -5.30 -16.30
C GLY A 190 -10.16 -4.00 -16.62
N LYS A 191 -11.49 -4.11 -16.73
CA LYS A 191 -12.41 -2.97 -16.90
C LYS A 191 -12.88 -2.36 -15.58
N LEU A 192 -12.26 -2.74 -14.46
CA LEU A 192 -12.67 -2.21 -13.16
C LEU A 192 -12.24 -0.74 -13.11
N ASP A 193 -13.22 0.15 -13.08
CA ASP A 193 -13.00 1.59 -12.94
C ASP A 193 -12.56 1.94 -11.51
N GLU A 194 -11.59 2.84 -11.38
CA GLU A 194 -11.06 3.28 -10.10
C GLU A 194 -12.17 3.78 -9.16
N CYS A 195 -12.97 4.74 -9.63
CA CYS A 195 -14.02 5.37 -8.82
C CYS A 195 -15.17 4.41 -8.51
N GLY A 196 -15.54 3.56 -9.47
CA GLY A 196 -16.50 2.48 -9.26
C GLY A 196 -16.08 1.55 -8.13
N MET A 197 -14.82 1.12 -8.11
CA MET A 197 -14.27 0.29 -7.05
C MET A 197 -14.25 1.01 -5.70
N TYR A 198 -13.80 2.26 -5.66
CA TYR A 198 -13.79 3.02 -4.40
C TYR A 198 -15.17 3.22 -3.82
N LEU A 199 -16.14 3.66 -4.63
CA LEU A 199 -17.51 3.92 -4.19
C LEU A 199 -18.24 2.64 -3.76
N LEU A 200 -18.03 1.53 -4.48
CA LEU A 200 -18.58 0.23 -4.11
C LEU A 200 -18.10 -0.20 -2.73
N HIS A 201 -16.78 -0.23 -2.52
CA HIS A 201 -16.19 -0.65 -1.25
C HIS A 201 -16.53 0.31 -0.10
N GLU A 202 -16.60 1.62 -0.36
CA GLU A 202 -16.97 2.61 0.65
C GLU A 202 -18.40 2.39 1.17
N ARG A 203 -19.35 2.04 0.30
CA ARG A 203 -20.78 1.92 0.63
C ARG A 203 -21.18 0.59 1.24
N VAL A 204 -20.49 -0.51 0.96
CA VAL A 204 -20.89 -1.82 1.50
C VAL A 204 -20.80 -1.83 3.03
N ARG A 205 -21.83 -2.39 3.67
CA ARG A 205 -21.93 -2.41 5.13
C ARG A 205 -20.83 -3.23 5.79
N HIS A 206 -20.52 -4.41 5.23
CA HIS A 206 -19.53 -5.35 5.75
C HIS A 206 -18.60 -5.81 4.62
N GLY A 207 -17.36 -6.14 4.94
CA GLY A 207 -16.39 -6.71 3.98
C GLY A 207 -15.72 -5.69 3.05
N GLY A 208 -16.19 -4.44 3.03
CA GLY A 208 -15.61 -3.36 2.22
C GLY A 208 -14.37 -2.72 2.83
N HIS A 209 -13.61 -2.06 1.97
CA HIS A 209 -12.58 -1.12 2.36
C HIS A 209 -13.17 0.28 2.53
N ARG A 210 -12.55 1.12 3.35
CA ARG A 210 -12.99 2.51 3.55
C ARG A 210 -12.09 3.48 2.80
N PHE A 211 -11.90 3.25 1.51
CA PHE A 211 -10.93 3.96 0.67
C PHE A 211 -11.12 5.49 0.67
N ILE A 212 -12.37 5.97 0.62
CA ILE A 212 -12.67 7.42 0.60
C ILE A 212 -12.49 8.00 2.00
N THR A 213 -12.95 7.28 3.04
CA THR A 213 -12.71 7.69 4.44
C THR A 213 -11.20 7.77 4.74
N GLU A 214 -10.41 6.78 4.33
CA GLU A 214 -8.95 6.77 4.50
C GLU A 214 -8.29 7.99 3.81
N LYS A 215 -8.69 8.30 2.57
CA LYS A 215 -8.20 9.48 1.84
C LYS A 215 -8.53 10.79 2.55
N ALA A 216 -9.75 10.91 3.10
CA ALA A 216 -10.16 12.09 3.87
C ALA A 216 -9.31 12.26 5.14
N ILE A 217 -8.88 11.15 5.76
CA ILE A 217 -7.93 11.17 6.88
C ILE A 217 -6.55 11.61 6.41
N PHE A 218 -6.05 11.06 5.30
CA PHE A 218 -4.74 11.43 4.78
C PHE A 218 -4.65 12.91 4.39
N SER A 219 -5.75 13.48 3.87
CA SER A 219 -5.85 14.92 3.60
C SER A 219 -5.65 15.74 4.88
N ARG A 220 -6.24 15.33 6.00
CA ARG A 220 -6.03 15.99 7.30
C ARG A 220 -4.60 15.79 7.83
N TRP A 221 -4.00 14.62 7.61
CA TRP A 221 -2.62 14.37 8.01
C TRP A 221 -1.63 15.22 7.23
N ALA A 222 -1.83 15.41 5.93
CA ALA A 222 -0.99 16.28 5.09
C ALA A 222 -0.99 17.75 5.54
N LYS A 223 -2.03 18.22 6.24
CA LYS A 223 -2.08 19.56 6.83
C LYS A 223 -1.20 19.71 8.08
N ARG A 224 -0.75 18.60 8.67
CA ARG A 224 -0.04 18.58 9.97
C ARG A 224 1.31 17.86 9.90
N ARG A 225 1.63 17.25 8.76
CA ARG A 225 2.80 16.41 8.53
C ARG A 225 3.33 16.67 7.13
N ASN A 226 4.60 16.33 6.92
CA ASN A 226 5.31 16.46 5.66
C ASN A 226 4.86 15.39 4.63
N ILE A 227 3.61 15.50 4.19
CA ILE A 227 3.00 14.62 3.18
C ILE A 227 2.52 15.48 2.02
N THR A 228 3.09 15.25 0.84
CA THR A 228 2.71 15.92 -0.40
C THR A 228 2.08 14.92 -1.35
N PHE A 229 0.83 15.15 -1.75
CA PHE A 229 0.20 14.41 -2.83
C PHE A 229 0.64 15.01 -4.15
N THR A 230 1.51 14.32 -4.87
CA THR A 230 2.18 14.85 -6.07
C THR A 230 1.37 14.56 -7.33
N HIS A 231 0.78 13.36 -7.43
CA HIS A 231 0.04 12.94 -8.61
C HIS A 231 -1.16 12.05 -8.29
N PRO A 232 -2.38 12.44 -8.66
CA PRO A 232 -2.75 13.83 -8.92
C PRO A 232 -2.46 14.71 -7.70
N SER A 233 -2.19 15.99 -7.93
CA SER A 233 -2.00 16.96 -6.84
C SER A 233 -3.31 17.19 -6.10
N TRP A 234 -3.28 17.18 -4.76
CA TRP A 234 -4.44 17.54 -3.95
C TRP A 234 -4.36 19.03 -3.63
N ALA A 235 -5.45 19.77 -3.85
CA ALA A 235 -5.54 21.15 -3.38
C ALA A 235 -5.40 21.17 -1.84
N GLY A 236 -4.44 21.95 -1.34
CA GLY A 236 -4.13 22.07 0.09
C GLY A 236 -5.24 22.74 0.91
#